data_AF-X1IMV6-F1
#
_entry.id   AF-X1IMV6-F1
#
_cell.length_a   1.000
_cell.length_b   1.000
_cell.length_c   1.000
_cell.angle_alpha   90.00
_cell.angle_beta   90.00
_cell.angle_gamma   90.00
#
_symmetry.space_group_name_H-M   'P 1'
#
loop_
_entity.id
_entity.type
_entity.pdbx_description
1 polymer ?
#
loop_
_entity_poly.entity_id
_entity_poly.type
_entity_poly.pdbx_seq_one_letter_code
_entity_poly.pdbx_strand_id
1 'polypeptide(L)'
;SDITTREFWDRSKRVSQFTMRDIWFIGSIESAKAHINEQISKAKMRLLIITPQLTDIDVNALQKIPKFINIRIATNIDLDFPDHIAILQELDQMQNVTYRHREMQNLWGVNKDYEEVVLCVVSKSEVGGKLEDKLPSLDIKSEAKFAEETPSTETQPEDKSTEKSLVSDEKLKKKSDKSKDKTLNKSSKTDN
;
A
#
# COMPACT_ATOMS: atom_id res chain seq x y z
N SER A 1 31.29 -5.44 0.91
CA SER A 1 30.24 -6.46 0.70
C SER A 1 29.33 -6.59 1.91
N ASP A 2 29.85 -6.64 3.14
CA ASP A 2 29.00 -6.81 4.34
C ASP A 2 28.13 -5.59 4.68
N ILE A 3 28.63 -4.37 4.46
CA ILE A 3 27.92 -3.11 4.77
C ILE A 3 26.67 -2.97 3.89
N THR A 4 26.81 -3.17 2.58
CA THR A 4 25.71 -3.13 1.60
C THR A 4 24.65 -4.20 1.86
N THR A 5 25.06 -5.38 2.34
CA THR A 5 24.14 -6.47 2.68
C THR A 5 23.37 -6.17 3.97
N ARG A 6 24.03 -5.52 4.94
CA ARG A 6 23.39 -5.04 6.19
C ARG A 6 22.38 -3.94 5.93
N GLU A 7 22.74 -2.96 5.09
CA GLU A 7 21.85 -1.86 4.70
C GLU A 7 20.60 -2.38 3.96
N PHE A 8 20.77 -3.37 3.07
CA PHE A 8 19.66 -4.04 2.40
C PHE A 8 18.77 -4.81 3.39
N TRP A 9 19.37 -5.53 4.34
CA TRP A 9 18.67 -6.27 5.38
C TRP A 9 17.86 -5.35 6.31
N ASP A 10 18.45 -4.24 6.76
CA ASP A 10 17.74 -3.27 7.60
C ASP A 10 16.68 -2.49 6.82
N ARG A 11 16.87 -2.30 5.51
CA ARG A 11 15.81 -1.78 4.62
C ARG A 11 14.67 -2.77 4.40
N SER A 12 14.93 -4.07 4.40
CA SER A 12 13.92 -5.12 4.25
C SER A 12 13.09 -5.36 5.52
N LYS A 13 13.65 -5.11 6.71
CA LYS A 13 12.94 -5.20 8.00
C LYS A 13 11.99 -4.04 8.25
N ARG A 14 12.17 -2.92 7.56
CA ARG A 14 11.14 -1.89 7.51
C ARG A 14 9.97 -2.52 6.76
N VAL A 15 8.96 -2.98 7.50
CA VAL A 15 7.63 -3.27 6.97
C VAL A 15 7.35 -2.14 5.99
N SER A 16 7.23 -2.44 4.71
CA SER A 16 7.03 -1.44 3.66
C SER A 16 5.69 -0.77 3.92
N GLN A 17 5.68 0.20 4.82
CA GLN A 17 4.63 1.17 4.93
C GLN A 17 4.77 1.95 3.63
N PHE A 18 3.85 1.69 2.68
CA PHE A 18 3.60 2.63 1.61
C PHE A 18 3.29 3.97 2.28
N THR A 19 4.32 4.79 2.50
CA THR A 19 4.12 6.15 2.97
C THR A 19 3.56 6.87 1.77
N MET A 20 2.30 7.30 1.84
CA MET A 20 1.67 8.13 0.83
C MET A 20 2.46 9.44 0.76
N ARG A 21 3.43 9.49 -0.15
CA ARG A 21 4.25 10.67 -0.41
C ARG A 21 3.64 11.32 -1.65
N ASP A 22 3.35 12.61 -1.51
CA ASP A 22 2.89 13.48 -2.58
C ASP A 22 1.49 13.13 -3.13
N ILE A 23 0.50 13.94 -2.77
CA ILE A 23 -0.87 13.86 -3.28
C ILE A 23 -1.10 15.05 -4.19
N TRP A 24 -1.52 14.80 -5.43
CA TRP A 24 -1.94 15.83 -6.38
C TRP A 24 -3.40 15.60 -6.78
N PHE A 25 -4.10 16.70 -7.01
CA PHE A 25 -5.51 16.68 -7.40
C PHE A 25 -5.63 16.90 -8.90
N ILE A 26 -6.50 16.12 -9.53
CA ILE A 26 -6.82 16.22 -10.95
C ILE A 26 -8.19 16.89 -11.08
N GLY A 27 -8.25 18.00 -11.81
CA GLY A 27 -9.45 18.82 -11.92
C GLY A 27 -10.36 18.48 -13.12
N SER A 28 -9.88 17.72 -14.10
CA SER A 28 -10.64 17.42 -15.32
C SER A 28 -10.53 15.96 -15.77
N ILE A 29 -11.53 15.50 -16.52
CA ILE A 29 -11.57 14.14 -17.08
C ILE A 29 -10.46 13.97 -18.12
N GLU A 30 -10.21 14.99 -18.93
CA GLU A 30 -9.14 15.00 -19.92
C GLU A 30 -7.77 14.84 -19.27
N SER A 31 -7.56 15.48 -18.13
CA SER A 31 -6.33 15.34 -17.35
C SER A 31 -6.20 13.94 -16.75
N ALA A 32 -7.30 13.34 -16.28
CA ALA A 32 -7.31 11.95 -15.82
C ALA A 32 -6.92 10.98 -16.95
N LYS A 33 -7.48 11.16 -18.15
CA LYS A 33 -7.15 10.36 -19.34
C LYS A 33 -5.68 10.52 -19.74
N ALA A 34 -5.17 11.76 -19.75
CA ALA A 34 -3.77 12.03 -20.06
C ALA A 34 -2.81 11.36 -19.06
N HIS A 35 -3.13 11.42 -17.76
CA HIS A 35 -2.34 10.75 -16.74
C HIS A 35 -2.35 9.23 -16.89
N ILE A 36 -3.50 8.62 -17.21
CA ILE A 36 -3.56 7.17 -17.48
C ILE A 36 -2.63 6.80 -18.65
N ASN A 37 -2.67 7.56 -19.74
CA ASN A 37 -1.79 7.34 -20.89
C ASN A 37 -0.31 7.50 -20.53
N GLU A 38 0.02 8.47 -19.68
CA GLU A 38 1.37 8.64 -19.15
C GLU A 38 1.80 7.42 -18.30
N GLN A 39 0.92 6.91 -17.43
CA GLN A 39 1.22 5.74 -16.60
C GLN A 39 1.38 4.46 -17.42
N ILE A 40 0.59 4.29 -18.48
CA ILE A 40 0.73 3.20 -19.47
C ILE A 40 2.17 3.18 -20.02
N SER A 41 2.70 4.34 -20.42
CA SER A 41 4.05 4.43 -21.00
C SER A 41 5.20 4.16 -20.02
N LYS A 42 4.97 4.40 -18.72
CA LYS A 42 5.99 4.27 -17.66
C LYS A 42 5.96 2.92 -16.95
N ALA A 43 4.96 2.09 -17.21
CA ALA A 43 4.78 0.81 -16.53
C ALA A 43 5.94 -0.16 -16.81
N LYS A 44 6.41 -0.85 -15.75
CA LYS A 44 7.52 -1.81 -15.84
C LYS A 44 7.12 -3.24 -15.52
N MET A 45 6.07 -3.46 -14.72
CA MET A 45 5.70 -4.81 -14.26
C MET A 45 4.21 -5.10 -14.40
N ARG A 46 3.37 -4.22 -13.85
CA ARG A 46 1.93 -4.44 -13.75
C ARG A 46 1.17 -3.14 -13.84
N LEU A 47 0.06 -3.21 -14.57
CA LEU A 47 -0.86 -2.11 -14.75
C LEU A 47 -2.27 -2.59 -14.45
N LEU A 48 -2.99 -1.88 -13.58
CA LEU A 48 -4.43 -2.02 -13.42
C LEU A 48 -5.09 -0.73 -13.88
N ILE A 49 -5.90 -0.80 -14.93
CA ILE A 49 -6.65 0.32 -15.49
C ILE A 49 -8.12 0.12 -15.15
N ILE A 50 -8.75 1.19 -14.69
CA ILE A 50 -10.19 1.29 -14.46
C ILE A 50 -10.69 2.50 -15.25
N THR A 51 -11.59 2.29 -16.19
CA THR A 51 -12.23 3.38 -16.94
C THR A 51 -13.75 3.22 -16.90
N PRO A 52 -14.50 4.32 -17.07
CA PRO A 52 -15.95 4.25 -17.21
C PRO A 52 -16.39 3.44 -18.43
N GLN A 53 -15.82 3.72 -19.61
CA GLN A 53 -16.13 3.02 -20.85
C GLN A 53 -14.87 2.42 -21.48
N LEU A 54 -15.08 1.42 -22.33
CA LEU A 54 -13.99 0.75 -23.05
C LEU A 54 -13.33 1.69 -24.08
N THR A 55 -14.11 2.59 -24.67
CA THR A 55 -13.68 3.64 -25.62
C THR A 55 -12.69 4.65 -25.03
N ASP A 56 -12.62 4.75 -23.70
CA ASP A 56 -11.72 5.66 -23.02
C ASP A 56 -10.25 5.23 -23.06
N ILE A 57 -10.00 3.95 -23.35
CA ILE A 57 -8.68 3.33 -23.31
C ILE A 57 -7.97 3.51 -24.66
N ASP A 58 -6.73 4.01 -24.63
CA ASP A 58 -5.90 4.07 -25.84
C ASP A 58 -5.24 2.70 -26.10
N VAL A 59 -5.89 1.89 -26.93
CA VAL A 59 -5.42 0.55 -27.32
C VAL A 59 -4.06 0.62 -28.03
N ASN A 60 -3.78 1.69 -28.79
CA ASN A 60 -2.50 1.87 -29.46
C ASN A 60 -1.34 2.02 -28.47
N ALA A 61 -1.60 2.66 -27.33
CA ALA A 61 -0.62 2.78 -26.27
C ALA A 61 -0.36 1.42 -25.59
N LEU A 62 -1.41 0.61 -25.40
CA LEU A 62 -1.28 -0.75 -24.84
C LEU A 62 -0.46 -1.68 -25.75
N GLN A 63 -0.65 -1.61 -27.07
CA GLN A 63 0.11 -2.42 -28.03
C GLN A 63 1.62 -2.14 -28.02
N LYS A 64 2.01 -0.91 -27.65
CA LYS A 64 3.44 -0.52 -27.55
C LYS A 64 4.09 -1.03 -26.27
N ILE A 65 3.32 -1.49 -25.29
CA ILE A 65 3.85 -1.99 -24.02
C ILE A 65 4.56 -3.35 -24.25
N PRO A 66 5.72 -3.56 -23.63
CA PRO A 66 6.35 -4.87 -23.60
C PRO A 66 5.44 -6.00 -23.10
N LYS A 67 5.45 -7.14 -23.79
CA LYS A 67 4.58 -8.29 -23.51
C LYS A 67 4.76 -8.94 -22.12
N PHE A 68 5.82 -8.60 -21.40
CA PHE A 68 6.06 -9.13 -20.04
C PHE A 68 5.28 -8.36 -18.96
N ILE A 69 4.69 -7.21 -19.29
CA ILE A 69 3.92 -6.39 -18.34
C ILE A 69 2.49 -6.92 -18.25
N ASN A 70 2.03 -7.23 -17.04
CA ASN A 70 0.66 -7.72 -16.81
C ASN A 70 -0.34 -6.56 -16.79
N ILE A 71 -1.22 -6.50 -17.77
CA ILE A 71 -2.23 -5.44 -17.89
C ILE A 71 -3.58 -6.01 -17.49
N ARG A 72 -4.24 -5.37 -16.53
CA ARG A 72 -5.60 -5.70 -16.10
C ARG A 72 -6.50 -4.50 -16.35
N ILE A 73 -7.63 -4.73 -17.01
CA ILE A 73 -8.58 -3.69 -17.35
C ILE A 73 -9.92 -4.01 -16.69
N ALA A 74 -10.53 -3.03 -16.05
CA ALA A 74 -11.90 -3.12 -15.55
C ALA A 74 -12.70 -1.96 -16.13
N THR A 75 -13.66 -2.25 -16.99
CA THR A 75 -14.42 -1.23 -17.71
C THR A 75 -15.81 -1.74 -18.07
N ASN A 76 -16.70 -0.81 -18.41
CA ASN A 76 -18.01 -1.18 -18.94
C ASN A 76 -17.83 -1.71 -20.37
N ILE A 77 -18.39 -2.90 -20.60
CA ILE A 77 -18.35 -3.58 -21.89
C ILE A 77 -19.79 -3.77 -22.31
N ASP A 78 -20.14 -3.15 -23.42
CA ASP A 78 -21.42 -3.30 -24.11
C ASP A 78 -21.17 -3.98 -25.47
N LEU A 79 -21.80 -5.13 -25.69
CA LEU A 79 -21.64 -5.93 -26.92
C LEU A 79 -22.57 -5.45 -28.05
N ASP A 80 -23.54 -4.59 -27.76
CA ASP A 80 -24.39 -3.98 -28.79
C ASP A 80 -23.66 -2.84 -29.52
N PHE A 81 -22.55 -2.36 -28.95
CA PHE A 81 -21.76 -1.26 -29.51
C PHE A 81 -20.60 -1.79 -30.39
N PRO A 82 -20.54 -1.40 -31.69
CA PRO A 82 -19.54 -1.94 -32.61
C PRO A 82 -18.11 -1.56 -32.24
N ASP A 83 -17.87 -0.37 -31.69
CA ASP A 83 -16.51 0.05 -31.32
C ASP A 83 -15.97 -0.79 -30.15
N HIS A 84 -16.84 -1.22 -29.24
CA HIS A 84 -16.44 -2.12 -28.16
C HIS A 84 -16.02 -3.48 -28.70
N ILE A 85 -16.75 -4.02 -29.68
CA ILE A 85 -16.39 -5.28 -30.34
C ILE A 85 -15.02 -5.14 -31.01
N ALA A 86 -14.76 -4.05 -31.72
CA ALA A 86 -13.47 -3.80 -32.36
C ALA A 86 -12.32 -3.74 -31.34
N ILE A 87 -12.50 -2.99 -30.24
CA ILE A 87 -11.50 -2.90 -29.17
C ILE A 87 -11.28 -4.27 -28.52
N LEU A 88 -12.33 -5.04 -28.24
CA LEU A 88 -12.21 -6.38 -27.65
C LEU A 88 -11.41 -7.33 -28.55
N GLN A 89 -11.65 -7.30 -29.86
CA GLN A 89 -10.89 -8.09 -30.82
C GLN A 89 -9.40 -7.75 -30.81
N GLU A 90 -9.05 -6.46 -30.65
CA GLU A 90 -7.66 -6.04 -30.49
C GLU A 90 -7.06 -6.49 -29.14
N LEU A 91 -7.83 -6.39 -28.05
CA LEU A 91 -7.38 -6.84 -26.72
C LEU A 91 -7.18 -8.36 -26.66
N ASP A 92 -8.01 -9.14 -27.35
CA ASP A 92 -7.89 -10.60 -27.42
C ASP A 92 -6.64 -11.06 -28.19
N GLN A 93 -6.09 -10.23 -29.07
CA GLN A 93 -4.80 -10.50 -29.73
C GLN A 93 -3.61 -10.33 -28.77
N MET A 94 -3.79 -9.65 -27.63
CA MET A 94 -2.73 -9.37 -26.67
C MET A 94 -2.66 -10.43 -25.57
N GLN A 95 -1.57 -11.18 -25.54
CA GLN A 95 -1.37 -12.26 -24.54
C GLN A 95 -1.22 -11.78 -23.08
N ASN A 96 -0.92 -10.49 -22.87
CA ASN A 96 -0.58 -9.93 -21.56
C ASN A 96 -1.69 -9.04 -20.99
N VAL A 97 -2.85 -9.00 -21.64
CA VAL A 97 -4.02 -8.23 -21.22
C VAL A 97 -5.08 -9.18 -20.66
N THR A 98 -5.74 -8.75 -19.59
CA THR A 98 -6.94 -9.39 -19.08
C THR A 98 -7.96 -8.32 -18.76
N TYR A 99 -9.16 -8.40 -19.31
CA TYR A 99 -10.23 -7.45 -19.04
C TYR A 99 -11.35 -8.09 -18.20
N ARG A 100 -12.10 -7.26 -17.51
CA ARG A 100 -13.28 -7.63 -16.73
C ARG A 100 -14.38 -6.59 -16.94
N HIS A 101 -15.60 -7.07 -17.12
CA HIS A 101 -16.77 -6.22 -17.19
C HIS A 101 -17.04 -5.59 -15.82
N ARG A 102 -17.25 -4.27 -15.81
CA ARG A 102 -17.65 -3.48 -14.65
C ARG A 102 -18.84 -2.60 -15.06
N GLU A 103 -20.01 -2.85 -14.48
CA GLU A 103 -21.22 -2.10 -14.81
C GLU A 103 -21.13 -0.63 -14.42
N MET A 104 -20.58 -0.35 -13.22
CA MET A 104 -20.45 1.03 -12.72
C MET A 104 -19.48 1.84 -13.57
N GLN A 105 -19.90 3.04 -13.99
CA GLN A 105 -19.14 3.96 -14.85
C GLN A 105 -18.66 5.22 -14.08
N ASN A 106 -18.42 5.10 -12.77
CA ASN A 106 -18.19 6.24 -11.88
C ASN A 106 -16.72 6.44 -11.47
N LEU A 107 -15.78 5.73 -12.09
CA LEU A 107 -14.40 5.70 -11.63
C LEU A 107 -13.43 5.66 -12.81
N TRP A 108 -12.50 6.60 -12.78
CA TRP A 108 -11.23 6.49 -13.49
C TRP A 108 -10.16 6.10 -12.48
N GLY A 109 -9.32 5.15 -12.85
CA GLY A 109 -8.22 4.75 -11.99
C GLY A 109 -7.11 4.08 -12.74
N VAL A 110 -5.89 4.28 -12.28
CA VAL A 110 -4.75 3.50 -12.71
C VAL A 110 -3.86 3.19 -11.51
N ASN A 111 -3.41 1.94 -11.40
CA ASN A 111 -2.37 1.53 -10.48
C ASN A 111 -1.20 1.00 -11.31
N LYS A 112 -0.07 1.72 -11.25
CA LYS A 112 1.19 1.35 -11.90
C LYS A 112 2.13 0.77 -10.86
N ASP A 113 2.52 -0.48 -11.05
CA ASP A 113 3.62 -1.15 -10.32
C ASP A 113 3.52 -1.10 -8.78
N TYR A 114 2.33 -0.83 -8.23
CA TYR A 114 2.12 -0.48 -6.81
C TYR A 114 2.87 0.77 -6.33
N GLU A 115 3.48 1.55 -7.24
CA GLU A 115 4.22 2.77 -6.91
C GLU A 115 3.33 4.00 -6.96
N GLU A 116 2.45 4.08 -7.95
CA GLU A 116 1.63 5.25 -8.22
C GLU A 116 0.18 4.83 -8.48
N VAL A 117 -0.74 5.50 -7.79
CA VAL A 117 -2.17 5.25 -7.92
C VAL A 117 -2.86 6.57 -8.22
N VAL A 118 -3.53 6.63 -9.36
CA VAL A 118 -4.44 7.73 -9.71
C VAL A 118 -5.86 7.22 -9.54
N LEU A 119 -6.70 7.98 -8.84
CA LEU A 119 -8.12 7.69 -8.66
C LEU A 119 -8.92 8.97 -8.87
N CYS A 120 -9.89 8.94 -9.77
CA CYS A 120 -10.81 10.04 -10.02
C CYS A 120 -12.24 9.50 -9.98
N VAL A 121 -12.99 9.88 -8.96
CA VAL A 121 -14.42 9.56 -8.87
C VAL A 121 -15.17 10.54 -9.75
N VAL A 122 -16.06 10.04 -10.59
CA VAL A 122 -16.92 10.88 -11.43
C VAL A 122 -18.27 11.03 -10.74
N SER A 123 -18.69 12.28 -10.53
CA SER A 123 -20.01 12.63 -10.05
C SER A 123 -20.82 13.28 -11.16
N LYS A 124 -22.06 12.83 -11.37
CA LYS A 124 -23.00 13.51 -12.26
C LYS A 124 -23.49 14.76 -11.55
N SER A 125 -23.21 15.92 -12.12
CA SER A 125 -23.71 17.20 -11.59
C SER A 125 -24.45 17.95 -12.68
N GLU A 126 -25.61 18.48 -12.31
CA GLU A 126 -26.47 19.22 -13.24
C GLU A 126 -26.01 20.67 -13.29
N VAL A 127 -25.49 21.09 -14.45
CA VAL A 127 -25.09 22.48 -14.68
C VAL A 127 -25.92 23.01 -15.85
N GLY A 128 -26.82 23.95 -15.56
CA GLY A 128 -27.65 24.58 -16.59
C GLY A 128 -28.66 23.65 -17.27
N GLY A 129 -29.18 22.62 -16.57
CA GLY A 129 -30.19 21.70 -17.10
C GLY A 129 -29.65 20.57 -17.98
N LYS A 130 -28.33 20.42 -18.09
CA LYS A 130 -27.66 19.28 -18.73
C LYS A 130 -26.90 18.47 -17.68
N LEU A 131 -27.05 17.14 -17.73
CA LEU A 131 -26.27 16.21 -16.93
C LEU A 131 -24.88 16.09 -17.56
N GLU A 132 -23.87 16.62 -16.87
CA GLU A 132 -22.48 16.46 -17.26
C GLU A 132 -21.76 15.61 -16.21
N ASP A 133 -20.92 14.69 -16.69
CA ASP A 133 -19.99 13.97 -15.85
C ASP A 133 -18.89 14.94 -15.43
N LYS A 134 -18.77 15.23 -14.12
CA LYS A 134 -17.71 16.07 -13.57
C LYS A 134 -16.97 15.35 -12.47
N LEU A 135 -15.67 15.60 -12.37
CA LEU A 135 -14.95 15.24 -11.16
C LEU A 135 -15.45 16.14 -10.02
N PRO A 136 -15.69 15.61 -8.82
CA PRO A 136 -16.08 16.43 -7.68
C PRO A 136 -14.93 17.40 -7.40
N SER A 137 -15.19 18.69 -7.57
CA SER A 137 -14.30 19.74 -7.11
C SER A 137 -14.28 19.69 -5.59
N LEU A 138 -13.14 19.29 -5.00
CA LEU A 138 -12.91 19.49 -3.58
C LEU A 138 -12.68 20.99 -3.37
N ASP A 139 -13.71 21.71 -2.92
CA ASP A 139 -13.57 23.04 -2.32
C ASP A 139 -12.86 22.87 -0.96
N ILE A 140 -11.55 22.65 -1.00
CA ILE A 140 -10.73 22.62 0.21
C ILE A 140 -10.61 24.07 0.67
N LYS A 141 -11.45 24.49 1.62
CA LYS A 141 -11.08 25.59 2.52
C LYS A 141 -9.80 25.14 3.23
N SER A 142 -8.66 25.62 2.76
CA SER A 142 -7.35 25.31 3.31
C SER A 142 -7.20 25.95 4.70
N GLU A 143 -7.78 25.32 5.71
CA GLU A 143 -7.37 25.50 7.10
C GLU A 143 -6.69 24.21 7.57
N ALA A 144 -5.55 23.91 6.95
CA ALA A 144 -4.61 22.96 7.53
C ALA A 144 -3.90 23.65 8.71
N LYS A 145 -4.53 23.64 9.89
CA LYS A 145 -3.81 23.83 11.15
C LYS A 145 -3.07 22.53 11.45
N PHE A 146 -1.86 22.40 10.93
CA PHE A 146 -0.93 21.39 11.41
C PHE A 146 -0.50 21.78 12.83
N ALA A 147 -0.88 20.96 13.80
CA ALA A 147 -0.28 21.00 15.12
C ALA A 147 1.17 20.51 14.98
N GLU A 148 2.12 21.40 15.25
CA GLU A 148 3.50 21.01 15.55
C GLU A 148 3.49 20.20 16.84
N GLU A 149 3.55 18.88 16.75
CA GLU A 149 4.06 18.07 17.86
C GLU A 149 5.58 18.08 17.77
N THR A 150 6.20 18.93 18.58
CA THR A 150 7.62 18.90 18.87
C THR A 150 7.98 17.59 19.58
N PRO A 151 9.11 16.94 19.27
CA PRO A 151 9.53 15.75 19.98
C PRO A 151 9.96 16.13 21.40
N SER A 152 9.15 15.73 22.39
CA SER A 152 9.50 15.85 23.80
C SER A 152 10.67 14.93 24.14
N THR A 153 11.74 15.56 24.62
CA THR A 153 12.97 14.98 25.17
C THR A 153 12.72 13.83 26.15
N GLU A 154 13.42 12.71 25.94
CA GLU A 154 13.59 11.63 26.93
C GLU A 154 14.04 12.21 28.27
N THR A 155 13.20 12.06 29.29
CA THR A 155 13.58 12.30 30.68
C THR A 155 13.56 10.95 31.40
N GLN A 156 14.70 10.57 31.97
CA GLN A 156 14.85 9.37 32.79
C GLN A 156 13.91 9.40 34.00
N PRO A 157 13.46 8.23 34.52
CA PRO A 157 12.67 8.21 35.75
C PRO A 157 13.60 8.35 36.96
N GLU A 158 13.55 9.50 37.62
CA GLU A 158 14.04 9.67 39.00
C GLU A 158 13.00 9.18 40.03
N ASP A 159 13.56 8.65 41.11
CA ASP A 159 12.97 7.94 42.23
C ASP A 159 11.85 8.67 42.98
N LYS A 160 10.88 7.87 43.46
CA LYS A 160 9.83 8.32 44.38
C LYS A 160 10.28 8.30 45.84
N SER A 161 10.19 9.48 46.44
CA SER A 161 9.64 9.78 47.78
C SER A 161 10.30 9.24 49.06
N THR A 162 10.88 10.19 49.80
CA THR A 162 10.52 10.61 51.18
C THR A 162 10.77 9.68 52.38
N GLU A 163 11.87 9.98 53.07
CA GLU A 163 12.04 10.30 54.51
C GLU A 163 11.20 9.64 55.64
N LYS A 164 11.95 9.30 56.72
CA LYS A 164 11.60 8.93 58.13
C LYS A 164 11.33 7.43 58.36
N SER A 165 11.93 6.74 59.33
CA SER A 165 12.70 7.12 60.52
C SER A 165 13.32 5.88 61.22
N LEU A 166 14.42 6.12 61.95
CA LEU A 166 14.83 5.47 63.23
C LEU A 166 15.23 3.97 63.25
N VAL A 167 16.53 3.75 63.57
CA VAL A 167 17.10 2.94 64.70
C VAL A 167 16.48 1.54 64.89
N SER A 168 17.19 0.43 64.73
CA SER A 168 18.12 -0.14 65.73
C SER A 168 18.77 -1.46 65.23
N ASP A 169 19.97 -1.73 65.73
CA ASP A 169 20.44 -3.01 66.29
C ASP A 169 20.75 -4.26 65.43
N GLU A 170 22.07 -4.54 65.45
CA GLU A 170 22.70 -5.77 65.92
C GLU A 170 22.37 -7.16 65.30
N LYS A 171 23.47 -7.77 64.85
CA LYS A 171 23.94 -9.12 65.21
C LYS A 171 23.42 -10.37 64.47
N LEU A 172 24.44 -11.11 64.03
CA LEU A 172 24.73 -12.54 64.31
C LEU A 172 24.28 -13.64 63.33
N LYS A 173 25.34 -14.24 62.77
CA LYS A 173 25.66 -15.68 62.72
C LYS A 173 24.77 -16.64 61.90
N LYS A 174 25.43 -17.16 60.85
CA LYS A 174 25.96 -18.54 60.69
C LYS A 174 25.05 -19.76 61.04
N LYS A 175 25.23 -20.76 60.15
CA LYS A 175 24.93 -22.22 60.20
C LYS A 175 23.67 -22.55 59.40
N SER A 176 23.60 -23.60 58.58
CA SER A 176 24.29 -24.91 58.56
C SER A 176 24.02 -25.56 57.18
N ASP A 177 25.03 -26.06 56.49
CA ASP A 177 25.39 -27.49 56.32
C ASP A 177 24.53 -28.34 55.39
N LYS A 178 25.26 -29.07 54.51
CA LYS A 178 24.98 -30.40 53.91
C LYS A 178 23.76 -30.50 52.97
N SER A 179 23.78 -31.26 51.87
CA SER A 179 24.57 -32.46 51.55
C SER A 179 24.68 -32.64 50.03
N LYS A 180 25.82 -33.18 49.61
CA LYS A 180 26.03 -33.89 48.34
C LYS A 180 25.30 -35.24 48.36
N ASP A 181 24.86 -35.69 47.19
CA ASP A 181 25.12 -36.99 46.54
C ASP A 181 23.96 -37.33 45.58
N LYS A 182 24.16 -37.46 44.26
CA LYS A 182 24.84 -38.53 43.50
C LYS A 182 23.93 -39.74 43.28
N THR A 183 23.47 -39.93 42.03
CA THR A 183 23.42 -41.26 41.40
C THR A 183 23.25 -41.15 39.88
N LEU A 184 24.27 -41.62 39.15
CA LEU A 184 24.14 -42.23 37.84
C LEU A 184 23.27 -43.50 37.95
N ASN A 185 22.55 -43.85 36.89
CA ASN A 185 22.46 -45.26 36.52
C ASN A 185 22.35 -45.44 35.00
N LYS A 186 23.22 -46.31 34.49
CA LYS A 186 23.33 -46.82 33.12
C LYS A 186 23.17 -48.34 33.27
N SER A 187 22.23 -48.99 32.60
CA SER A 187 22.44 -50.31 31.97
C SER A 187 21.21 -50.83 31.22
N SER A 188 21.49 -51.26 30.00
CA SER A 188 20.80 -52.20 29.12
C SER A 188 20.18 -53.44 29.77
N LYS A 189 19.06 -53.94 29.23
CA LYS A 189 18.93 -55.31 28.68
C LYS A 189 17.66 -55.47 27.84
N THR A 190 17.79 -56.38 26.88
CA THR A 190 16.88 -56.89 25.84
C THR A 190 15.60 -57.52 26.37
N ASP A 191 14.55 -57.59 25.55
CA ASP A 191 13.94 -58.84 25.06
C ASP A 191 12.83 -58.57 24.03
N ASN A 192 12.74 -59.50 23.06
CA ASN A 192 11.87 -59.64 21.87
C ASN A 192 12.28 -58.94 20.57
#